data_AF-A0A7W4GZS9-F1
#
_entry.id   AF-A0A7W4GZS9-F1
#
_cell.length_a   1.000
_cell.length_b   1.000
_cell.length_c   1.000
_cell.angle_alpha   90.00
_cell.angle_beta   90.00
_cell.angle_gamma   90.00
#
_symmetry.space_group_name_H-M   'P 1'
#
loop_
_entity.id
_entity.type
_entity.pdbx_description
1 polymer ?
#
loop_
_entity_poly.entity_id
_entity_poly.type
_entity_poly.pdbx_seq_one_letter_code
_entity_poly.pdbx_strand_id
1 'polypeptide(L)'
;MSNGSRSVDEIRADLAAARAKLAQATSDAVESVKPQNIARAGVDQAKQFAKAEFDAVAAQVRDDEGGWRTDRLIAIGGAVLGLVVFVVTINTIANRRTSLEARTRRALTR
;
A
#
# COMPACT_ATOMS: atom_id res chain seq x y z
N MET A 1 -36.91 4.45 -47.36
CA MET A 1 -35.49 4.19 -47.04
C MET A 1 -34.92 5.43 -46.36
N SER A 2 -34.87 5.47 -45.03
CA SER A 2 -34.26 6.56 -44.26
C SER A 2 -33.44 5.95 -43.12
N ASN A 3 -32.34 5.27 -43.46
CA ASN A 3 -31.48 4.57 -42.51
C ASN A 3 -30.14 5.30 -42.28
N GLY A 4 -29.99 6.54 -42.78
CA GLY A 4 -28.76 7.32 -42.70
C GLY A 4 -28.67 8.30 -41.52
N SER A 5 -29.79 8.62 -40.86
CA SER A 5 -29.86 9.64 -39.80
C SER A 5 -29.65 9.09 -38.38
N ARG A 6 -29.85 7.78 -38.13
CA ARG A 6 -29.37 7.13 -36.89
C ARG A 6 -27.85 7.10 -36.81
N SER A 7 -27.17 6.97 -37.95
CA SER A 7 -25.76 6.59 -38.00
C SER A 7 -24.78 7.63 -37.45
N VAL A 8 -24.92 8.93 -37.73
CA VAL A 8 -23.84 9.88 -37.41
C VAL A 8 -23.97 10.46 -36.00
N ASP A 9 -25.20 10.79 -35.58
CA ASP A 9 -25.44 11.36 -34.26
C ASP A 9 -25.29 10.31 -33.14
N GLU A 10 -25.71 9.06 -33.36
CA GLU A 10 -25.41 7.95 -32.43
C GLU A 10 -23.90 7.69 -32.37
N ILE A 11 -23.17 7.70 -33.49
CA ILE A 11 -21.71 7.54 -33.47
C ILE A 11 -21.02 8.65 -32.69
N ARG A 12 -21.48 9.91 -32.80
CA ARG A 12 -20.91 11.01 -32.00
C ARG A 12 -21.21 10.83 -30.52
N ALA A 13 -22.43 10.40 -30.18
CA ALA A 13 -22.82 10.11 -28.81
C ALA A 13 -21.98 8.96 -28.21
N ASP A 14 -21.82 7.87 -28.95
CA ASP A 14 -21.01 6.71 -28.55
C ASP A 14 -19.53 7.06 -28.45
N LEU A 15 -18.99 7.86 -29.38
CA LEU A 15 -17.62 8.33 -29.31
C LEU A 15 -17.39 9.26 -28.11
N ALA A 16 -18.35 10.12 -27.78
CA ALA A 16 -18.29 10.95 -26.59
C ALA A 16 -18.34 10.10 -25.31
N ALA A 17 -19.22 9.09 -25.25
CA ALA A 17 -19.30 8.15 -24.14
C ALA A 17 -18.02 7.30 -23.99
N ALA A 18 -17.43 6.85 -25.10
CA ALA A 18 -16.17 6.12 -25.12
C ALA A 18 -15.00 6.98 -24.65
N ARG A 19 -14.92 8.25 -25.10
CA ARG A 19 -13.93 9.22 -24.63
C ARG A 19 -14.08 9.50 -23.13
N ALA A 20 -15.30 9.63 -22.63
CA ALA A 20 -15.54 9.82 -21.20
C ALA A 20 -15.10 8.60 -20.37
N LYS A 21 -15.40 7.39 -20.82
CA LYS A 21 -14.93 6.14 -20.17
C LYS A 21 -13.40 6.02 -20.17
N LEU A 22 -12.75 6.37 -21.28
CA LEU A 22 -11.28 6.37 -21.37
C LEU A 22 -10.66 7.42 -20.45
N ALA A 23 -11.23 8.63 -20.39
CA ALA A 23 -10.77 9.68 -19.49
C ALA A 23 -10.88 9.24 -18.02
N GLN A 24 -11.99 8.59 -17.66
CA GLN A 24 -12.20 8.04 -16.31
C GLN A 24 -11.19 6.93 -15.99
N ALA A 25 -11.04 5.94 -16.86
CA ALA A 25 -10.09 4.85 -16.66
C ALA A 25 -8.63 5.36 -16.56
N THR A 26 -8.29 6.39 -17.33
CA THR A 26 -6.97 7.04 -17.25
C THR A 26 -6.81 7.79 -15.92
N SER A 27 -7.84 8.50 -15.47
CA SER A 27 -7.85 9.18 -14.17
C SER A 27 -7.66 8.19 -13.02
N ASP A 28 -8.36 7.06 -13.06
CA ASP A 28 -8.27 6.01 -12.04
C ASP A 28 -6.89 5.31 -12.06
N ALA A 29 -6.33 5.08 -13.26
CA ALA A 29 -4.97 4.59 -13.41
C ALA A 29 -3.94 5.58 -12.84
N VAL A 30 -4.07 6.87 -13.17
CA VAL A 30 -3.21 7.93 -12.63
C VAL A 30 -3.34 8.02 -11.11
N GLU A 31 -4.55 7.90 -10.57
CA GLU A 31 -4.80 7.86 -9.13
C GLU A 31 -4.10 6.66 -8.50
N SER A 32 -4.20 5.47 -9.08
CA SER A 32 -3.59 4.25 -8.55
C SER A 32 -2.06 4.30 -8.45
N VAL A 33 -1.40 5.02 -9.36
CA VAL A 33 0.06 5.20 -9.36
C VAL A 33 0.51 6.37 -8.49
N LYS A 34 -0.41 7.15 -7.91
CA LYS A 34 -0.02 8.17 -6.94
C LYS A 34 0.71 7.51 -5.77
N PRO A 35 1.83 8.07 -5.30
CA PRO A 35 2.63 7.48 -4.22
C PRO A 35 1.82 7.13 -2.96
N GLN A 36 0.80 7.93 -2.65
CA GLN A 36 -0.09 7.69 -1.52
C GLN A 36 -0.91 6.41 -1.66
N ASN A 37 -1.40 6.10 -2.86
CA ASN A 37 -2.21 4.90 -3.10
C ASN A 37 -1.34 3.65 -3.21
N ILE A 38 -0.14 3.76 -3.78
CA ILE A 38 0.89 2.71 -3.72
C ILE A 38 1.24 2.39 -2.26
N ALA A 39 1.47 3.41 -1.43
CA ALA A 39 1.77 3.23 -0.02
C ALA A 39 0.60 2.55 0.73
N ARG A 40 -0.65 2.97 0.49
CA ARG A 40 -1.85 2.33 1.07
C ARG A 40 -1.95 0.86 0.69
N ALA A 41 -1.80 0.54 -0.61
CA ALA A 41 -1.83 -0.84 -1.08
C ALA A 41 -0.72 -1.69 -0.43
N GLY A 42 0.49 -1.13 -0.29
CA GLY A 42 1.59 -1.80 0.41
C GLY A 42 1.30 -2.03 1.90
N VAL A 43 0.68 -1.07 2.59
CA VAL A 43 0.28 -1.22 4.00
C VAL A 43 -0.77 -2.32 4.15
N ASP A 44 -1.76 -2.38 3.26
CA ASP A 44 -2.80 -3.40 3.35
C ASP A 44 -2.27 -4.80 3.04
N GLN A 45 -1.36 -4.94 2.08
CA GLN A 45 -0.62 -6.18 1.84
C GLN A 45 0.21 -6.59 3.07
N ALA A 46 0.93 -5.65 3.68
CA ALA A 46 1.71 -5.93 4.89
C ALA A 46 0.84 -6.40 6.06
N LYS A 47 -0.35 -5.82 6.24
CA LYS A 47 -1.32 -6.28 7.25
C LYS A 47 -1.81 -7.69 6.97
N GLN A 48 -2.15 -8.01 5.72
CA GLN A 48 -2.60 -9.34 5.33
C GLN A 48 -1.50 -10.39 5.56
N PHE A 49 -0.27 -10.07 5.16
CA PHE A 49 0.89 -10.91 5.41
C PHE A 49 1.13 -11.13 6.91
N ALA A 50 1.15 -10.05 7.71
CA ALA A 50 1.35 -10.15 9.15
C ALA A 50 0.27 -11.00 9.83
N LYS A 51 -0.98 -10.90 9.38
CA LYS A 51 -2.09 -11.73 9.88
C LYS A 51 -1.86 -13.21 9.53
N ALA A 52 -1.51 -13.51 8.29
CA ALA A 52 -1.25 -14.88 7.84
C ALA A 52 -0.08 -15.53 8.61
N GLU A 53 1.02 -14.80 8.77
CA GLU A 53 2.18 -15.25 9.53
C GLU A 53 1.86 -15.44 11.02
N PHE A 54 1.09 -14.51 11.62
CA PHE A 54 0.66 -14.66 13.01
C PHE A 54 -0.20 -15.91 13.21
N ASP A 55 -1.19 -16.13 12.34
CA ASP A 55 -2.08 -17.30 12.43
C ASP A 55 -1.28 -18.61 12.25
N ALA A 56 -0.31 -18.64 11.33
CA ALA A 56 0.58 -19.78 11.10
C ALA A 56 1.54 -20.05 12.26
N VAL A 57 2.09 -19.01 12.86
CA VAL A 57 3.01 -19.12 14.00
C VAL A 57 2.25 -19.45 15.28
N ALA A 58 1.08 -18.84 15.53
CA ALA A 58 0.23 -19.13 16.69
C ALA A 58 -0.16 -20.61 16.76
N ALA A 59 -0.47 -21.23 15.61
CA ALA A 59 -0.72 -22.66 15.51
C ALA A 59 0.49 -23.53 15.90
N GLN A 60 1.71 -22.98 15.84
CA GLN A 60 2.96 -23.67 16.15
C GLN A 60 3.46 -23.47 17.59
N VAL A 61 2.94 -22.48 18.32
CA VAL A 61 3.44 -22.16 19.68
C VAL A 61 2.74 -22.99 20.75
N ARG A 62 1.51 -23.47 20.48
CA ARG A 62 0.82 -24.40 21.37
C ARG A 62 1.22 -25.84 21.08
N ASP A 63 1.41 -26.58 22.16
CA ASP A 63 1.51 -28.03 22.18
C ASP A 63 0.12 -28.68 22.03
N ASP A 64 0.08 -29.92 21.56
CA ASP A 64 -1.10 -30.78 21.50
C ASP A 64 -1.70 -31.02 22.89
N GLU A 65 -0.88 -30.94 23.94
CA GLU A 65 -1.29 -31.01 25.36
C GLU A 65 -1.73 -29.65 25.96
N GLY A 66 -1.71 -28.57 25.16
CA GLY A 66 -2.13 -27.23 25.56
C GLY A 66 -1.04 -26.38 26.26
N GLY A 67 0.16 -26.93 26.42
CA GLY A 67 1.36 -26.25 26.93
C GLY A 67 1.96 -25.23 25.96
N TRP A 68 2.73 -24.29 26.49
CA TRP A 68 3.49 -23.32 25.69
C TRP A 68 4.85 -23.89 25.32
N ARG A 69 5.22 -23.84 24.03
CA ARG A 69 6.54 -24.24 23.57
C ARG A 69 7.55 -23.11 23.80
N THR A 70 8.16 -23.08 24.98
CA THR A 70 9.08 -22.03 25.45
C THR A 70 10.23 -21.75 24.48
N ASP A 71 10.81 -22.78 23.84
CA ASP A 71 11.85 -22.61 22.82
C ASP A 71 11.36 -21.81 21.60
N ARG A 72 10.13 -22.05 21.16
CA ARG A 72 9.51 -21.31 20.05
C ARG A 72 9.20 -19.88 20.45
N LEU A 73 8.76 -19.65 21.68
CA LEU A 73 8.53 -18.31 22.23
C LEU A 73 9.81 -17.47 22.26
N ILE A 74 10.95 -18.05 22.66
CA ILE A 74 12.24 -17.35 22.66
C ILE A 74 12.65 -16.96 21.24
N ALA A 75 12.53 -17.88 20.28
CA ALA A 75 12.85 -17.61 18.88
C ALA A 75 11.97 -16.50 18.29
N ILE A 76 10.65 -16.55 18.53
CA ILE A 76 9.69 -15.53 18.10
C ILE A 76 10.02 -14.19 18.76
N GLY A 77 10.29 -14.19 20.07
CA GLY A 77 10.66 -12.98 20.81
C GLY A 77 11.91 -12.30 20.24
N GLY A 78 12.93 -13.08 19.88
CA GLY A 78 14.13 -12.57 19.21
C GLY A 78 13.84 -11.93 17.85
N ALA A 79 13.01 -12.57 17.03
CA ALA A 79 12.62 -12.04 15.72
C ALA A 79 11.83 -10.72 15.84
N VAL A 80 10.87 -10.65 16.78
CA VAL A 80 10.09 -9.44 17.05
C VAL A 80 10.99 -8.29 17.52
N LEU A 81 11.92 -8.57 18.44
CA LEU A 81 12.90 -7.57 18.90
C LEU A 81 13.76 -7.05 17.75
N GLY A 82 14.28 -7.94 16.90
CA GLY A 82 15.06 -7.56 15.73
C GLY A 82 14.29 -6.65 14.76
N LEU A 83 13.01 -6.98 14.51
CA LEU A 83 12.13 -6.16 13.67
C LEU A 83 11.92 -4.76 14.26
N VAL A 84 11.66 -4.66 15.57
CA VAL A 84 11.48 -3.36 16.24
C VAL A 84 12.73 -2.49 16.10
N VAL A 85 13.91 -3.05 16.37
CA VAL A 85 15.19 -2.33 16.22
C VAL A 85 15.40 -1.85 14.78
N PHE A 86 15.09 -2.71 13.81
CA PHE A 86 15.19 -2.36 12.39
C PHE A 86 14.27 -1.19 12.01
N VAL A 87 12.99 -1.26 12.39
CA VAL A 87 12.01 -0.19 12.10
C VAL A 87 12.39 1.13 12.75
N VAL A 88 12.82 1.09 14.02
CA VAL A 88 13.31 2.29 14.73
C VAL A 88 14.49 2.89 13.99
N THR A 89 15.45 2.07 13.54
CA THR A 89 16.61 2.53 12.79
C THR A 89 16.20 3.24 11.50
N ILE A 90 15.30 2.65 10.70
CA ILE A 90 14.77 3.29 9.49
C ILE A 90 14.10 4.62 9.82
N ASN A 91 13.22 4.65 10.82
CA ASN A 91 12.52 5.86 11.23
C ASN A 91 13.49 6.96 11.68
N THR A 92 14.57 6.61 12.38
CA THR A 92 15.58 7.59 12.79
C THR A 92 16.29 8.22 11.59
N ILE A 93 16.57 7.45 10.53
CA ILE A 93 17.19 7.95 9.29
C ILE A 93 16.19 8.82 8.51
N ALA A 94 14.94 8.38 8.38
CA ALA A 94 13.90 9.12 7.68
C ALA A 94 13.63 10.49 8.33
N ASN A 95 13.53 10.53 9.67
CA ASN A 95 13.34 11.79 10.41
C ASN A 95 14.52 12.76 10.28
N ARG A 96 15.75 12.24 10.13
CA ARG A 96 16.91 13.08 9.87
C ARG A 96 16.78 13.77 8.51
N ARG A 97 16.32 13.06 7.47
CA ARG A 97 16.15 13.63 6.12
C ARG A 97 15.11 14.75 6.07
N THR A 98 13.93 14.54 6.66
CA THR A 98 12.88 15.57 6.74
C THR A 98 13.33 16.79 7.53
N SER A 99 14.12 16.60 8.59
CA SER A 99 14.69 17.72 9.36
C SER A 99 15.70 18.56 8.56
N LEU A 100 16.47 17.93 7.65
CA LEU A 100 17.41 18.62 6.77
C LEU A 100 16.67 19.41 5.71
N GLU A 101 15.66 18.82 5.06
CA GLU A 101 14.81 19.53 4.09
C GLU A 101 14.08 20.73 4.72
N ALA A 102 13.58 20.57 5.95
CA ALA A 102 12.94 21.65 6.70
C ALA A 102 13.93 22.78 7.02
N ARG A 103 15.20 22.46 7.31
CA ARG A 103 16.26 23.46 7.53
C ARG A 103 16.66 24.16 6.22
N THR A 104 16.80 23.41 5.12
CA THR A 104 17.12 23.96 3.81
C THR A 104 16.03 24.90 3.30
N ARG A 105 14.74 24.56 3.48
CA ARG A 105 13.63 25.48 3.14
C ARG A 105 13.69 26.78 3.94
N ARG A 106 13.99 26.72 5.24
CA ARG A 106 14.12 27.92 6.09
C ARG A 106 15.31 28.81 5.69
N ALA A 107 16.37 28.23 5.12
CA ALA A 107 17.54 28.97 4.64
C ALA A 107 17.30 29.68 3.30
N LEU A 108 16.38 29.17 2.47
CA LEU A 108 16.03 29.77 1.17
C LEU A 108 14.99 30.89 1.26
N THR A 109 14.23 30.94 2.36
CA THR A 109 13.22 31.99 2.62
C THR A 109 13.76 33.18 3.41
N ARG A 110 15.08 33.32 3.54
CA ARG A 110 15.74 34.35 4.35
C ARG A 110 16.63 35.24 3.52
#